data_AF-A0A4R6S8H4-F1
#
_entry.id   AF-A0A4R6S8H4-F1
#
_cell.length_a   1.000
_cell.length_b   1.000
_cell.length_c   1.000
_cell.angle_alpha   90.00
_cell.angle_beta   90.00
_cell.angle_gamma   90.00
#
_symmetry.space_group_name_H-M   'P 1'
#
loop_
_entity.id
_entity.type
_entity.pdbx_description
1 polymer ?
#
loop_
_entity_poly.entity_id
_entity_poly.type
_entity_poly.pdbx_seq_one_letter_code
_entity_poly.pdbx_strand_id
1 'polypeptide(L)'
;MVEKMVVTFAALQDAEKNIRTCAKNVRGRLDDLAGYLTPLTDTWQGEAKEAYQARMREWHAAAQDLVTALEKIAGIVRTAESNYGNAVSTNKSMWPVR
;
A
#
# COMPACT_ATOMS: atom_id res chain seq x y z
N MET A 1 25.84 -16.01 -11.67
CA MET A 1 24.61 -15.40 -12.23
C MET A 1 23.35 -15.78 -11.46
N VAL A 2 23.16 -17.06 -11.10
CA VAL A 2 21.98 -17.55 -10.34
C VAL A 2 21.88 -16.96 -8.93
N GLU A 3 23.00 -16.78 -8.22
CA GLU A 3 23.04 -16.21 -6.87
C GLU A 3 22.50 -14.78 -6.80
N LYS A 4 22.94 -13.89 -7.70
CA LYS A 4 22.47 -12.50 -7.80
C LYS A 4 20.95 -12.41 -8.00
N MET A 5 20.39 -13.38 -8.73
CA MET A 5 18.97 -13.43 -9.04
C MET A 5 18.12 -13.89 -7.83
N VAL A 6 18.63 -14.84 -7.03
CA VAL A 6 18.00 -15.24 -5.76
C VAL A 6 17.98 -14.07 -4.78
N VAL A 7 19.09 -13.33 -4.69
CA VAL A 7 19.19 -12.12 -3.85
C VAL A 7 18.18 -11.04 -4.28
N THR A 8 18.06 -10.78 -5.58
CA THR A 8 17.08 -9.80 -6.09
C THR A 8 15.64 -10.23 -5.81
N PHE A 9 15.33 -11.51 -5.89
CA PHE A 9 13.99 -12.02 -5.59
C PHE A 9 13.62 -11.83 -4.11
N ALA A 10 14.52 -12.19 -3.19
CA ALA A 10 14.31 -11.95 -1.76
C ALA A 10 14.11 -10.45 -1.46
N ALA A 11 14.91 -9.57 -2.08
CA ALA A 11 14.78 -8.13 -1.92
C ALA A 11 13.42 -7.58 -2.42
N LEU A 12 12.86 -8.14 -3.49
CA LEU A 12 11.54 -7.77 -4.01
C LEU A 12 10.41 -8.20 -3.06
N GLN A 13 10.49 -9.40 -2.48
CA GLN A 13 9.53 -9.89 -1.50
C GLN A 13 9.53 -9.04 -0.22
N ASP A 14 10.72 -8.69 0.26
CA ASP A 14 10.86 -7.80 1.41
C ASP A 14 10.29 -6.41 1.11
N ALA A 15 10.52 -5.88 -0.08
CA ALA A 15 9.93 -4.62 -0.52
C ALA A 15 8.39 -4.68 -0.55
N GLU A 16 7.77 -5.74 -1.09
CA GLU A 16 6.32 -5.91 -1.06
C GLU A 16 5.78 -5.90 0.38
N LYS A 17 6.40 -6.68 1.26
CA LYS A 17 6.02 -6.78 2.67
C LYS A 17 6.13 -5.43 3.39
N ASN A 18 7.18 -4.67 3.10
CA ASN A 18 7.40 -3.33 3.66
C ASN A 18 6.34 -2.35 3.17
N ILE A 19 5.99 -2.38 1.88
CA ILE A 19 4.94 -1.52 1.31
C ILE A 19 3.58 -1.83 1.96
N ARG A 20 3.23 -3.11 2.09
CA ARG A 20 1.98 -3.53 2.77
C ARG A 20 1.93 -3.07 4.23
N THR A 21 3.03 -3.23 4.95
CA THR A 21 3.14 -2.76 6.33
C THR A 21 2.97 -1.24 6.41
N CYS A 22 3.64 -0.50 5.52
CA CYS A 22 3.51 0.95 5.43
C CYS A 22 2.06 1.37 5.16
N ALA A 23 1.39 0.74 4.20
CA ALA A 23 -0.02 1.01 3.88
C ALA A 23 -0.95 0.78 5.07
N LYS A 24 -0.76 -0.32 5.80
CA LYS A 24 -1.52 -0.61 7.02
C LYS A 24 -1.29 0.45 8.10
N ASN A 25 -0.04 0.85 8.30
CA ASN A 25 0.32 1.86 9.29
C ASN A 25 -0.24 3.25 8.95
N VAL A 26 -0.21 3.63 7.67
CA VAL A 26 -0.80 4.88 7.17
C VAL A 26 -2.30 4.88 7.42
N ARG A 27 -2.99 3.78 7.07
CA ARG A 27 -4.43 3.65 7.33
C ARG A 27 -4.76 3.78 8.82
N GLY A 28 -4.03 3.07 9.69
CA GLY A 28 -4.24 3.17 11.13
C GLY A 28 -4.09 4.60 11.65
N ARG A 29 -3.06 5.32 11.23
CA ARG A 29 -2.85 6.73 11.62
C ARG A 29 -3.96 7.67 11.14
N LEU A 30 -4.51 7.42 9.95
CA LEU A 30 -5.63 8.20 9.40
C LEU A 30 -6.93 7.94 10.19
N ASP A 31 -7.16 6.68 10.57
CA ASP A 31 -8.30 6.28 11.39
C ASP A 31 -8.19 6.85 12.82
N ASP A 32 -6.99 6.82 13.41
CA ASP A 32 -6.72 7.40 14.74
C ASP A 32 -7.00 8.92 14.73
N LEU A 33 -6.50 9.63 13.71
CA LEU A 33 -6.71 11.07 13.59
C LEU A 33 -8.19 11.42 13.38
N ALA A 34 -8.93 10.63 12.59
CA ALA A 34 -10.39 10.77 12.48
C ALA A 34 -11.08 10.55 13.83
N GLY A 35 -10.63 9.56 14.62
CA GLY A 35 -11.11 9.28 15.97
C GLY A 35 -10.89 10.46 16.92
N TYR A 36 -9.72 11.09 16.90
CA TYR A 36 -9.43 12.28 17.70
C TYR A 36 -10.32 13.48 17.36
N LEU A 37 -10.69 13.63 16.09
CA LEU A 37 -11.54 14.73 15.63
C LEU A 37 -13.01 14.53 16.01
N THR A 38 -13.45 13.29 16.25
CA THR A 38 -14.85 12.96 16.54
C THR A 38 -15.40 13.67 17.80
N PRO A 39 -14.80 13.58 19.00
CA PRO A 39 -15.34 14.23 20.19
C PRO A 39 -15.26 15.77 20.17
N LEU A 40 -14.40 16.36 19.32
CA LEU A 40 -14.37 17.82 19.15
C LEU A 40 -15.63 18.35 18.46
N THR A 41 -16.36 17.49 17.74
CA THR A 41 -17.50 17.89 16.91
C THR A 41 -18.80 18.01 17.68
N ASP A 42 -18.87 17.40 18.86
CA ASP A 42 -19.99 17.57 19.79
C ASP A 42 -20.10 19.03 20.28
N THR A 43 -19.02 19.81 20.17
CA THR A 43 -19.00 21.23 20.55
C THR A 43 -19.47 22.19 19.44
N TRP A 44 -19.67 21.71 18.21
CA TRP A 44 -19.98 22.58 17.05
C TRP A 44 -21.46 22.46 16.65
N GLN A 45 -22.23 23.53 16.88
CA GLN A 45 -23.68 23.61 16.58
C GLN A 45 -23.95 24.52 15.37
N GLY A 46 -25.01 24.24 14.59
CA GLY A 46 -25.44 25.06 13.45
C GLY A 46 -24.64 24.84 12.15
N GLU A 47 -24.34 25.91 11.39
CA GLU A 47 -23.59 25.89 10.12
C GLU A 47 -22.21 25.21 10.22
N ALA A 48 -21.58 25.25 11.40
CA ALA A 48 -20.30 24.59 11.65
C ALA A 48 -20.36 23.06 11.47
N LYS A 49 -21.53 22.45 11.66
CA LYS A 49 -21.75 21.01 11.48
C LYS A 49 -21.70 20.61 10.00
N GLU A 50 -22.28 21.40 9.11
CA GLU A 50 -22.25 21.12 7.66
C GLU A 50 -20.84 21.28 7.10
N ALA A 51 -20.14 22.36 7.49
CA ALA A 51 -18.75 22.58 7.12
C ALA A 51 -17.83 21.44 7.61
N TYR A 52 -18.02 20.97 8.84
CA TYR A 52 -17.29 19.81 9.36
C TYR A 52 -17.58 18.54 8.57
N GLN A 53 -18.85 18.23 8.30
CA GLN A 53 -19.21 17.05 7.52
C GLN A 53 -18.58 17.09 6.11
N ALA A 54 -18.52 18.26 5.48
CA ALA A 54 -17.80 18.43 4.21
C ALA A 54 -16.31 18.12 4.34
N ARG A 55 -15.64 18.64 5.37
CA ARG A 55 -14.23 18.36 5.64
C ARG A 55 -13.97 16.90 5.98
N MET A 56 -14.86 16.23 6.70
CA MET A 56 -14.74 14.79 6.97
C MET A 56 -14.89 13.96 5.70
N ARG A 57 -15.80 14.34 4.79
CA ARG A 57 -15.91 13.67 3.49
C ARG A 57 -14.62 13.81 2.69
N GLU A 58 -14.05 15.01 2.63
CA GLU A 58 -12.77 15.28 1.97
C GLU A 58 -11.62 14.47 2.62
N TRP A 59 -11.58 14.42 3.94
CA TRP A 59 -10.62 13.62 4.70
C TRP A 59 -10.70 12.15 4.35
N HIS A 60 -11.89 11.55 4.40
CA HIS A 60 -12.10 10.15 4.07
C HIS A 60 -11.75 9.85 2.62
N ALA A 61 -12.10 10.74 1.68
CA ALA A 61 -11.73 10.58 0.27
C ALA A 61 -10.20 10.58 0.09
N ALA A 62 -9.50 11.56 0.65
CA ALA A 62 -8.05 11.65 0.55
C ALA A 62 -7.34 10.46 1.21
N ALA A 63 -7.84 10.00 2.35
CA ALA A 63 -7.35 8.80 3.04
C ALA A 63 -7.51 7.56 2.16
N GLN A 64 -8.67 7.39 1.54
CA GLN A 64 -8.96 6.26 0.67
C GLN A 64 -8.11 6.29 -0.60
N ASP A 65 -7.88 7.46 -1.19
CA ASP A 65 -7.01 7.63 -2.36
C ASP A 65 -5.57 7.24 -2.05
N LEU A 66 -5.05 7.66 -0.89
CA LEU A 66 -3.70 7.30 -0.45
C LEU A 66 -3.55 5.79 -0.26
N VAL A 67 -4.51 5.16 0.41
CA VAL A 67 -4.52 3.69 0.61
C VAL A 67 -4.57 2.97 -0.75
N THR A 68 -5.44 3.42 -1.66
CA THR A 68 -5.57 2.85 -3.01
C THR A 68 -4.27 2.96 -3.80
N ALA A 69 -3.59 4.10 -3.72
CA ALA A 69 -2.30 4.30 -4.39
C ALA A 69 -1.22 3.34 -3.84
N LEU A 70 -1.17 3.13 -2.52
CA LEU A 70 -0.22 2.20 -1.90
C LEU A 70 -0.52 0.74 -2.26
N GLU A 71 -1.79 0.35 -2.31
CA GLU A 71 -2.20 -0.98 -2.77
C GLU A 71 -1.84 -1.22 -4.23
N LYS A 72 -2.01 -0.20 -5.09
CA LYS A 72 -1.60 -0.26 -6.50
C LYS A 72 -0.10 -0.46 -6.64
N ILE A 73 0.71 0.26 -5.86
CA ILE A 73 2.18 0.08 -5.84
C ILE A 73 2.53 -1.35 -5.41
N ALA A 74 1.89 -1.87 -4.35
CA ALA A 74 2.10 -3.26 -3.91
C ALA A 74 1.75 -4.27 -5.02
N GLY A 75 0.67 -4.05 -5.76
CA GLY A 75 0.26 -4.89 -6.88
C GLY A 75 1.26 -4.88 -8.05
N ILE A 76 1.84 -3.71 -8.37
CA ILE A 76 2.89 -3.59 -9.39
C ILE A 76 4.13 -4.39 -8.99
N VAL A 77 4.57 -4.28 -7.73
CA VAL A 77 5.73 -5.02 -7.21
C VAL A 77 5.50 -6.53 -7.31
N ARG A 78 4.33 -7.02 -6.92
CA ARG A 78 3.97 -8.45 -7.05
C ARG A 78 3.95 -8.91 -8.50
N THR A 79 3.42 -8.10 -9.40
CA THR A 79 3.38 -8.42 -10.83
C THR A 79 4.80 -8.51 -11.39
N ALA A 80 5.68 -7.59 -11.00
CA ALA A 80 7.09 -7.64 -11.36
C ALA A 80 7.76 -8.93 -10.83
N GLU A 81 7.54 -9.29 -9.57
CA GLU A 81 8.04 -10.55 -8.98
C GLU A 81 7.59 -11.78 -9.78
N SER A 82 6.30 -11.88 -10.11
CA SER A 82 5.76 -12.99 -10.91
C SER A 82 6.38 -13.06 -12.30
N ASN A 83 6.54 -11.92 -12.98
CA ASN A 83 7.13 -11.87 -14.32
C ASN A 83 8.60 -12.29 -14.28
N TYR A 84 9.35 -11.86 -13.27
CA TYR A 84 10.73 -12.28 -13.07
C TYR A 84 10.82 -13.79 -12.78
N GLY A 85 9.98 -14.34 -11.89
CA GLY A 85 9.96 -15.77 -11.59
C GLY A 85 9.70 -16.63 -12.83
N ASN A 86 8.72 -16.22 -13.65
CA ASN A 86 8.39 -16.92 -14.90
C ASN A 86 9.55 -16.85 -15.92
N ALA A 87 10.18 -15.69 -16.08
CA ALA A 87 11.32 -15.52 -16.99
C ALA A 87 12.50 -16.43 -16.58
N VAL A 88 12.77 -16.52 -15.27
CA VAL A 88 13.82 -17.37 -14.72
C VAL A 88 13.52 -18.85 -14.90
N SER A 89 12.31 -19.29 -14.57
CA SER A 89 11.89 -20.68 -14.73
C SER A 89 11.98 -21.11 -16.19
N THR A 90 11.50 -20.25 -17.09
CA THR A 90 11.59 -20.44 -18.54
C THR A 90 13.04 -20.57 -18.99
N ASN A 91 13.91 -19.66 -18.57
CA ASN A 91 15.32 -19.68 -18.96
C ASN A 91 16.07 -20.94 -18.44
N LYS A 92 15.78 -21.36 -17.19
CA LYS A 92 16.31 -22.61 -16.63
C LYS A 92 15.82 -23.85 -17.38
N SER A 93 14.57 -23.86 -17.83
CA SER A 93 14.01 -24.97 -18.62
C SER A 93 14.58 -25.03 -20.04
N MET A 94 14.99 -23.89 -20.61
CA MET A 94 15.58 -23.79 -21.95
C MET A 94 17.05 -24.20 -21.99
N TRP A 95 17.80 -23.99 -20.90
CA TRP A 95 19.23 -24.37 -20.82
C TRP A 95 19.51 -25.29 -19.62
N PRO A 96 19.13 -26.57 -19.70
CA PRO A 96 19.61 -27.56 -18.74
C PRO A 96 21.12 -27.72 -18.92
N VAL A 97 21.88 -27.18 -17.96
CA VAL A 97 23.34 -27.38 -17.90
C VAL A 97 23.60 -28.88 -17.76
N ARG A 98 24.33 -29.44 -18.73
CA ARG A 98 24.82 -30.82 -18.73
C ARG A 98 25.92 -31.01 -17.70
#